data_AF-A0A2V6KB77-F1
#
_entry.id   AF-A0A2V6KB77-F1
#
_cell.length_a   1.000
_cell.length_b   1.000
_cell.length_c   1.000
_cell.angle_alpha   90.00
_cell.angle_beta   90.00
_cell.angle_gamma   90.00
#
_symmetry.space_group_name_H-M   'P 1'
#
loop_
_entity.id
_entity.type
_entity.pdbx_description
1 polymer ?
#
loop_
_entity_poly.entity_id
_entity_poly.type
_entity_poly.pdbx_seq_one_letter_code
_entity_poly.pdbx_strand_id
1 'polypeptide(L)'
;MLVTSTIAFAAQAERINQEGRILGPAPSVTTPTLFNTPQADAIVSAMQIFPVTNPWNEDISHRPLLSNSAAMIAQIKADLSSSRQTLRPFYEMNYVLVPDNQPRVTIPFLDYPDESDLDGGTYPNG
;
A
#
# COMPACT_ATOMS: atom_id res chain seq x y z
N MET A 1 -55.38 0.76 4.61
CA MET A 1 -54.32 -0.20 4.22
C MET A 1 -52.99 0.47 4.51
N LEU A 2 -52.35 0.11 5.62
CA LEU A 2 -51.11 0.74 6.08
C LEU A 2 -49.95 -0.07 5.48
N VAL A 3 -49.17 0.55 4.59
CA VAL A 3 -47.99 -0.07 3.98
C VAL A 3 -46.81 0.19 4.91
N THR A 4 -46.38 -0.84 5.63
CA THR A 4 -45.16 -0.82 6.45
C THR A 4 -43.97 -1.08 5.52
N SER A 5 -43.22 -0.03 5.18
CA SER A 5 -41.94 -0.17 4.48
C SER A 5 -40.88 -0.70 5.43
N THR A 6 -40.42 -1.93 5.19
CA THR A 6 -39.25 -2.49 5.87
C THR A 6 -37.97 -1.91 5.26
N ILE A 7 -37.23 -1.12 6.02
CA ILE A 7 -35.88 -0.70 5.66
C ILE A 7 -34.95 -1.88 5.93
N ALA A 8 -34.51 -2.56 4.87
CA ALA A 8 -33.46 -3.56 4.96
C ALA A 8 -32.11 -2.84 5.02
N PHE A 9 -31.44 -2.86 6.18
CA PHE A 9 -30.03 -2.53 6.24
C PHE A 9 -29.27 -3.69 5.59
N ALA A 10 -28.63 -3.42 4.45
CA ALA A 10 -27.65 -4.35 3.91
C ALA A 10 -26.51 -4.47 4.94
N ALA A 11 -26.46 -5.57 5.66
CA ALA A 11 -25.30 -5.91 6.45
C ALA A 11 -24.12 -6.01 5.48
N GLN A 12 -23.20 -5.06 5.54
CA GLN A 12 -21.95 -5.19 4.78
C GLN A 12 -21.26 -6.46 5.26
N ALA A 13 -20.81 -7.29 4.33
CA ALA A 13 -19.98 -8.43 4.66
C ALA A 13 -18.77 -7.94 5.47
N GLU A 14 -18.43 -8.67 6.52
CA GLU A 14 -17.29 -8.35 7.36
C GLU A 14 -16.02 -8.32 6.50
N ARG A 15 -15.33 -7.17 6.51
CA ARG A 15 -14.06 -7.01 5.81
C ARG A 15 -12.99 -7.61 6.71
N ILE A 16 -12.31 -8.65 6.26
CA ILE A 16 -11.27 -9.32 7.03
C ILE A 16 -9.96 -9.22 6.25
N ASN A 17 -8.87 -8.80 6.90
CA ASN A 17 -7.57 -8.74 6.27
C ASN A 17 -6.86 -10.10 6.25
N GLN A 18 -5.67 -10.13 5.67
CA GLN A 18 -4.84 -11.33 5.58
C GLN A 18 -4.47 -11.97 6.93
N GLU A 19 -4.50 -11.20 8.02
CA GLU A 19 -4.20 -11.67 9.38
C GLU A 19 -5.47 -12.15 10.11
N GLY A 20 -6.61 -12.20 9.43
CA GLY A 20 -7.89 -12.48 10.08
C GLY A 20 -8.44 -11.30 10.90
N ARG A 21 -7.81 -10.12 10.83
CA ARG A 21 -8.29 -8.93 11.53
C ARG A 21 -9.53 -8.39 10.84
N ILE A 22 -10.57 -8.17 11.64
CA ILE A 22 -11.77 -7.45 11.23
C ILE A 22 -11.37 -6.02 10.92
N LEU A 23 -11.42 -5.66 9.64
CA LEU A 23 -11.29 -4.29 9.19
C LEU A 23 -12.60 -3.56 9.51
N GLY A 24 -12.47 -2.32 9.98
CA GLY A 24 -13.62 -1.43 10.12
C GLY A 24 -14.29 -1.13 8.77
N PRO A 25 -15.27 -0.21 8.76
CA PRO A 25 -15.82 0.34 7.53
C PRO A 25 -14.71 0.77 6.57
N ALA A 26 -14.94 0.65 5.26
CA ALA A 26 -13.99 1.16 4.29
C ALA A 26 -13.73 2.65 4.57
N PRO A 27 -12.46 3.06 4.78
CA PRO A 27 -12.15 4.45 5.08
C PRO A 27 -12.47 5.32 3.87
N SER A 28 -13.21 6.41 4.08
CA SER A 28 -13.45 7.40 3.04
C SER A 28 -12.31 8.42 3.01
N VAL A 29 -11.65 8.55 1.86
CA VAL A 29 -10.68 9.62 1.62
C VAL A 29 -11.45 10.82 1.07
N THR A 30 -11.63 11.87 1.87
CA THR A 30 -12.40 13.06 1.46
C THR A 30 -11.52 14.23 1.05
N THR A 31 -10.24 14.20 1.43
CA THR A 31 -9.24 15.19 1.06
C THR A 31 -7.92 14.50 0.72
N PRO A 32 -7.13 15.04 -0.23
CA PRO A 32 -5.77 14.56 -0.49
C PRO A 32 -4.97 14.47 0.81
N THR A 33 -4.44 13.29 1.11
CA THR A 33 -3.69 13.00 2.34
C THR A 33 -2.31 12.50 1.97
N LEU A 34 -1.28 13.23 2.39
CA LEU A 34 0.10 12.85 2.15
C LEU A 34 0.45 11.56 2.93
N PHE A 35 1.28 10.73 2.33
CA PHE A 35 1.98 9.65 3.03
C PHE A 35 2.71 10.17 4.29
N ASN A 36 3.08 9.25 5.19
CA ASN A 36 3.83 9.56 6.41
C ASN A 36 3.10 10.54 7.37
N THR A 37 1.79 10.36 7.50
CA THR A 37 0.95 11.05 8.48
C THR A 37 0.14 10.03 9.28
N PRO A 38 -0.18 10.28 10.56
CA PRO A 38 -1.05 9.39 11.34
C PRO A 38 -2.41 9.15 10.68
N GLN A 39 -2.91 10.13 9.92
CA GLN A 39 -4.15 10.03 9.15
C GLN A 39 -4.01 9.03 8.00
N ALA A 40 -2.93 9.10 7.23
CA ALA A 40 -2.64 8.10 6.19
C ALA A 40 -2.51 6.70 6.80
N ASP A 41 -1.79 6.55 7.92
CA ASP A 41 -1.63 5.27 8.62
C ASP A 41 -2.97 4.68 9.07
N ALA A 42 -3.87 5.52 9.62
CA ALA A 42 -5.21 5.10 10.01
C ALA A 42 -6.06 4.65 8.80
N ILE A 43 -5.92 5.33 7.65
CA ILE A 43 -6.62 4.96 6.42
C ILE A 43 -6.08 3.62 5.88
N VAL A 44 -4.76 3.52 5.63
CA VAL A 44 -4.17 2.32 5.02
C VAL A 44 -4.31 1.09 5.91
N SER A 45 -4.27 1.26 7.24
CA SER A 45 -4.49 0.16 8.17
C SER A 45 -5.94 -0.35 8.19
N ALA A 46 -6.91 0.40 7.66
CA ALA A 46 -8.29 -0.05 7.46
C ALA A 46 -8.59 -0.55 6.03
N MET A 47 -7.61 -0.44 5.11
CA MET A 47 -7.72 -0.88 3.73
C MET A 47 -7.24 -2.31 3.53
N GLN A 48 -7.80 -2.98 2.52
CA GLN A 48 -7.23 -4.21 1.96
C GLN A 48 -6.55 -3.83 0.64
N ILE A 49 -5.25 -3.54 0.67
CA ILE A 49 -4.52 -3.01 -0.49
C ILE A 49 -4.32 -4.09 -1.57
N PHE A 50 -3.92 -5.30 -1.14
CA PHE A 50 -3.77 -6.45 -2.03
C PHE A 50 -4.78 -7.56 -1.70
N PRO A 51 -5.13 -8.45 -2.65
CA PRO A 51 -5.92 -9.64 -2.34
C PRO A 51 -5.32 -10.46 -1.19
N VAL A 52 -6.15 -11.14 -0.38
CA VAL A 52 -5.69 -11.95 0.77
C VAL A 52 -4.62 -12.97 0.38
N THR A 53 -4.71 -13.54 -0.82
CA THR A 53 -3.77 -14.55 -1.34
C THR A 53 -2.52 -13.95 -2.00
N ASN A 54 -2.35 -12.63 -2.00
CA ASN A 54 -1.20 -11.99 -2.60
C ASN A 54 0.07 -12.28 -1.77
N PRO A 55 1.22 -12.62 -2.38
CA PRO A 55 2.47 -12.83 -1.65
C PRO A 55 2.90 -11.65 -0.76
N TRP A 56 2.51 -10.41 -1.09
CA TRP A 56 2.77 -9.23 -0.26
C TRP A 56 2.01 -9.22 1.08
N ASN A 57 1.01 -10.09 1.23
CA ASN A 57 0.22 -10.27 2.45
C ASN A 57 0.70 -11.46 3.30
N GLU A 58 1.82 -12.07 2.95
CA GLU A 58 2.39 -13.19 3.70
C GLU A 58 2.83 -12.75 5.11
N ASP A 59 2.34 -13.44 6.15
CA ASP A 59 2.88 -13.29 7.51
C ASP A 59 4.30 -13.87 7.57
N ILE A 60 5.27 -13.00 7.84
CA ILE A 60 6.68 -13.35 7.98
C ILE A 60 7.17 -13.36 9.44
N SER A 61 6.31 -13.01 10.41
CA SER A 61 6.69 -12.91 11.83
C SER A 61 7.15 -14.24 12.43
N HIS A 62 6.72 -15.35 11.83
CA HIS A 62 7.06 -16.72 12.24
C HIS A 62 7.97 -17.46 11.25
N ARG A 63 8.48 -16.79 10.21
CA ARG A 63 9.29 -17.50 9.21
C ARG A 63 10.67 -17.88 9.76
N PRO A 64 11.13 -19.11 9.48
CA PRO A 64 12.44 -19.54 9.93
C PRO A 64 13.53 -18.72 9.25
N LEU A 65 14.54 -18.35 10.02
CA LEU A 65 15.75 -17.77 9.46
C LEU A 65 16.43 -18.80 8.55
N LEU A 66 16.85 -18.38 7.36
CA LEU A 66 17.64 -19.23 6.47
C LEU A 66 18.98 -19.58 7.12
N SER A 67 19.40 -20.84 7.01
CA SER A 67 20.63 -21.36 7.62
C SER A 67 21.91 -20.60 7.21
N ASN A 68 21.91 -19.99 6.02
CA ASN A 68 23.02 -19.22 5.48
C ASN A 68 22.83 -17.69 5.61
N SER A 69 21.82 -17.20 6.34
CA SER A 69 21.56 -15.76 6.46
C SER A 69 22.79 -14.98 6.99
N ALA A 70 23.53 -15.54 7.95
CA ALA A 70 24.75 -14.91 8.45
C ALA A 70 25.82 -14.75 7.37
N ALA A 71 25.98 -15.75 6.49
CA ALA A 71 26.91 -15.69 5.37
C ALA A 71 26.47 -14.64 4.32
N MET A 72 25.17 -14.52 4.05
CA MET A 72 24.62 -13.49 3.17
C MET A 72 24.90 -12.08 3.69
N ILE A 73 24.63 -11.82 4.98
CA ILE A 73 24.91 -10.52 5.60
C ILE A 73 26.42 -10.23 5.64
N ALA A 74 27.25 -11.24 5.91
CA ALA A 74 28.70 -11.08 5.87
C ALA A 74 29.20 -10.69 4.48
N GLN A 75 28.68 -11.33 3.42
CA GLN A 75 29.00 -11.00 2.04
C GLN A 75 28.60 -9.56 1.70
N ILE A 76 27.35 -9.18 2.00
CA ILE A 76 26.85 -7.80 1.77
C ILE A 76 27.76 -6.77 2.46
N LYS A 77 28.18 -7.04 3.71
CA LYS A 77 29.09 -6.13 4.41
C LYS A 77 30.47 -6.07 3.75
N ALA A 78 31.01 -7.19 3.28
CA ALA A 78 32.30 -7.22 2.61
C ALA A 78 32.29 -6.45 1.28
N ASP A 79 31.18 -6.47 0.56
CA ASP A 79 31.00 -5.76 -0.72
C ASP A 79 30.80 -4.24 -0.54
N LEU A 80 30.34 -3.81 0.64
CA LEU A 80 30.10 -2.41 0.96
C LEU A 80 31.34 -1.75 1.57
N SER A 81 31.53 -0.46 1.24
CA SER A 81 32.47 0.41 1.97
C SER A 81 32.14 0.39 3.47
N SER A 82 33.16 0.44 4.33
CA SER A 82 33.01 0.41 5.79
C SER A 82 32.10 1.53 6.33
N SER A 83 32.00 2.65 5.63
CA SER A 83 31.09 3.77 5.97
C SER A 83 29.63 3.56 5.55
N ARG A 84 29.32 2.46 4.85
CA ARG A 84 28.01 2.14 4.27
C ARG A 84 27.37 0.85 4.79
N GLN A 85 27.92 0.28 5.87
CA GLN A 85 27.39 -0.94 6.50
C GLN A 85 26.25 -0.67 7.50
N THR A 86 25.38 0.30 7.22
CA THR A 86 24.22 0.65 8.06
C THR A 86 22.93 0.60 7.27
N LEU A 87 21.84 0.16 7.91
CA LEU A 87 20.51 0.31 7.35
C LEU A 87 20.13 1.80 7.35
N ARG A 88 19.57 2.25 6.24
CA ARG A 88 19.10 3.63 6.08
C ARG A 88 17.71 3.59 5.45
N PRO A 89 16.75 4.37 5.97
CA PRO A 89 15.47 4.55 5.31
C PRO A 89 15.68 5.27 3.96
N PHE A 90 14.93 4.85 2.95
CA PHE A 90 14.89 5.45 1.63
C PHE A 90 13.53 6.16 1.47
N TYR A 91 13.54 7.49 1.35
CA TYR A 91 12.35 8.34 1.45
C TYR A 91 11.84 8.85 0.09
N GLU A 92 12.27 8.25 -1.02
CA GLU A 92 11.90 8.73 -2.35
C GLU A 92 10.58 8.13 -2.85
N MET A 93 10.16 6.99 -2.29
CA MET A 93 8.97 6.24 -2.72
C MET A 93 7.71 6.76 -2.01
N ASN A 94 7.24 7.92 -2.45
CA ASN A 94 6.17 8.68 -1.82
C ASN A 94 4.82 8.49 -2.53
N TYR A 95 3.70 8.66 -1.80
CA TYR A 95 2.36 8.59 -2.37
C TYR A 95 1.39 9.59 -1.73
N VAL A 96 0.25 9.82 -2.37
CA VAL A 96 -0.86 10.61 -1.83
C VAL A 96 -2.15 9.81 -1.97
N LEU A 97 -2.92 9.71 -0.90
CA LEU A 97 -4.28 9.17 -0.97
C LEU A 97 -5.20 10.29 -1.46
N VAL A 98 -5.91 10.06 -2.56
CA VAL A 98 -6.85 11.03 -3.14
C VAL A 98 -8.30 10.54 -3.00
N PRO A 99 -9.29 11.45 -2.99
CA PRO A 99 -10.69 11.05 -3.02
C PRO A 99 -11.06 10.24 -4.27
N ASP A 100 -12.02 9.33 -4.15
CA ASP A 100 -12.50 8.49 -5.27
C ASP A 100 -12.99 9.29 -6.47
N ASN A 101 -13.45 10.53 -6.24
CA ASN A 101 -13.92 11.44 -7.27
C ASN A 101 -12.86 12.47 -7.71
N GLN A 102 -11.59 12.31 -7.33
CA GLN A 102 -10.50 13.14 -7.81
C GLN A 102 -10.38 13.00 -9.34
N PRO A 103 -10.53 14.09 -10.12
CA PRO A 103 -10.26 14.04 -11.55
C PRO A 103 -8.82 13.64 -11.80
N ARG A 104 -8.60 12.79 -12.81
CA ARG A 104 -7.26 12.47 -13.30
C ARG A 104 -6.53 13.76 -13.70
N VAL A 105 -5.25 13.80 -13.39
CA VAL A 105 -4.35 14.89 -13.77
C VAL A 105 -3.30 14.32 -14.68
N THR A 106 -3.10 14.95 -15.84
CA THR A 106 -2.03 14.58 -16.76
C THR A 106 -0.68 14.89 -16.14
N ILE A 107 0.19 13.89 -16.05
CA ILE A 107 1.55 14.02 -15.55
C ILE A 107 2.53 13.95 -16.73
N PRO A 108 3.40 14.96 -16.92
CA PRO A 108 4.50 14.86 -17.85
C PRO A 108 5.62 14.01 -17.23
N PHE A 109 5.94 12.88 -17.85
CA PHE A 109 7.06 12.03 -17.45
C PHE A 109 8.36 12.57 -18.05
N LEU A 110 9.25 13.01 -17.17
CA LEU A 110 10.58 13.53 -17.53
C LEU A 110 11.64 12.42 -17.48
N ASP A 111 11.63 11.61 -16.42
CA ASP A 111 12.57 10.52 -16.18
C ASP A 111 11.83 9.18 -16.08
N TYR A 112 12.46 8.12 -16.57
CA TYR A 112 11.97 6.73 -16.54
C TYR A 112 10.52 6.51 -17.04
N PRO A 113 10.13 7.06 -18.21
CA PRO A 113 8.78 6.85 -18.77
C PRO A 113 8.51 5.37 -19.10
N ASP A 114 9.56 4.58 -19.34
CA ASP A 114 9.52 3.14 -19.60
C ASP A 114 9.38 2.29 -18.33
N GLU A 115 9.63 2.87 -17.15
CA GLU A 115 9.38 2.25 -15.84
C GLU A 115 8.05 2.72 -15.21
N SER A 116 7.27 3.53 -15.94
CA SER A 116 6.03 4.15 -15.45
C SER A 116 4.78 3.59 -16.14
N ASP A 117 3.69 3.47 -15.38
CA ASP A 117 2.36 3.22 -15.96
C ASP A 117 1.75 4.55 -16.42
N LEU A 118 1.43 4.65 -17.72
CA LEU A 118 0.83 5.85 -18.30
C LEU A 118 -0.70 5.90 -18.10
N ASP A 119 -1.32 4.89 -17.48
CA ASP A 119 -2.79 4.75 -17.31
C ASP A 119 -3.56 4.99 -18.62
N GLY A 120 -3.04 4.42 -19.72
CA GLY A 120 -3.60 4.57 -21.07
C GLY A 120 -3.22 5.88 -21.80
N GLY A 121 -2.39 6.72 -21.20
CA GLY A 121 -1.77 7.89 -21.83
C GLY A 121 -0.71 7.55 -22.90
N THR A 122 -0.17 8.59 -23.53
CA THR A 122 0.88 8.48 -24.54
C THR A 122 2.06 9.38 -24.19
N TYR A 123 3.28 8.82 -24.20
CA TYR A 123 4.52 9.55 -23.96
C TYR A 123 4.56 10.88 -24.74
N PRO A 124 4.92 12.02 -24.10
CA PRO A 124 5.53 12.13 -22.76
C PRO A 124 4.55 12.22 -21.58
N ASN A 125 3.26 11.96 -21.80
CA ASN A 125 2.23 12.16 -20.78
C ASN A 125 1.57 10.84 -20.35
N GLY A 126 1.23 10.75 -19.06
CA GLY A 126 0.25 9.81 -18.50
C GLY A 126 -0.62 10.54 -17.50
#